data_AF-A0A1Z4UYL6-F1
#
_entry.id   AF-A0A1Z4UYL6-F1
#
_cell.length_a   1.000
_cell.length_b   1.000
_cell.length_c   1.000
_cell.angle_alpha   90.00
_cell.angle_beta   90.00
_cell.angle_gamma   90.00
#
_symmetry.space_group_name_H-M   'P 1'
#
loop_
_entity.id
_entity.type
_entity.pdbx_description
1 polymer ?
#
loop_
_entity_poly.entity_id
_entity_poly.type
_entity_poly.pdbx_seq_one_letter_code
_entity_poly.pdbx_strand_id
1 'polypeptide(L)' 'MIWIQRDGTEIGIANELMAADVSKEDIVLGFHDPYKRQFTGFAVG' A
#
# COMPACT_ATOMS: atom_id res chain seq x y z
N MET A 1 8.58 -1.20 6.13
CA MET A 1 7.49 -2.19 5.95
C MET A 1 6.22 -1.79 6.71
N ILE A 2 5.21 -1.28 5.99
CA ILE A 2 3.93 -0.78 6.50
C ILE A 2 2.81 -1.53 5.80
N TRP A 3 1.84 -2.05 6.55
CA TRP A 3 0.71 -2.82 6.01
C TRP A 3 -0.59 -2.05 6.16
N ILE A 4 -1.22 -1.71 5.04
CA ILE A 4 -2.52 -1.04 5.01
C ILE A 4 -3.60 -2.12 4.96
N GLN A 5 -4.25 -2.37 6.11
CA GLN A 5 -5.31 -3.38 6.24
C GLN A 5 -6.70 -2.85 5.90
N ARG A 6 -6.88 -1.53 5.91
CA ARG A 6 -8.11 -0.83 5.54
C ARG A 6 -7.73 0.53 5.01
N ASP A 7 -8.18 0.85 3.81
CA ASP A 7 -8.15 2.20 3.29
C ASP A 7 -9.60 2.72 3.22
N GLY A 8 -9.91 3.74 4.00
CA GLY A 8 -11.23 4.36 4.07
C GLY A 8 -11.25 5.76 3.46
N THR A 9 -10.16 6.17 2.81
CA THR A 9 -9.97 7.53 2.33
C THR A 9 -10.08 7.57 0.80
N GLU A 10 -10.63 8.67 0.26
CA GLU A 10 -10.73 8.86 -1.19
C GLU A 10 -9.33 9.03 -1.84
N ILE A 11 -8.40 9.64 -1.10
CA ILE A 11 -7.02 9.89 -1.54
C ILE A 11 -6.15 8.64 -1.38
N GLY A 12 -6.40 7.81 -0.39
CA GLY A 12 -5.67 6.59 -0.10
C GLY A 12 -4.48 6.79 0.84
N ILE A 13 -4.41 6.03 1.94
CA ILE A 13 -3.32 6.10 2.95
C ILE A 13 -1.95 5.84 2.30
N ALA A 14 -1.91 5.03 1.24
CA ALA A 14 -0.68 4.76 0.50
C ALA A 14 -0.08 6.03 -0.14
N ASN A 15 -0.91 6.97 -0.59
CA ASN A 15 -0.46 8.22 -1.19
C ASN A 15 0.11 9.19 -0.14
N GLU A 16 -0.45 9.21 1.07
CA GLU A 16 0.08 10.00 2.19
C GLU A 16 1.45 9.50 2.63
N LEU A 17 1.63 8.19 2.70
CA LEU A 17 2.93 7.59 3.03
C LEU A 17 3.99 7.95 1.98
N MET A 18 3.64 7.90 0.69
CA MET A 18 4.55 8.35 -0.36
C MET A 18 4.88 9.84 -0.27
N ALA A 19 3.91 10.68 0.08
CA ALA A 19 4.15 12.11 0.30
C ALA A 19 5.07 12.38 1.52
N ALA A 20 5.09 11.45 2.48
CA ALA A 20 6.00 11.43 3.61
C ALA A 20 7.36 10.75 3.30
N ASP A 21 7.70 10.59 2.02
CA ASP A 21 8.96 10.01 1.53
C ASP A 21 9.13 8.50 1.81
N VAL A 22 8.01 7.78 2.03
CA VAL A 22 8.03 6.32 2.14
C VAL A 22 8.02 5.68 0.75
N SER A 23 8.99 4.79 0.50
CA SER A 23 9.04 4.02 -0.75
C SER A 23 7.81 3.11 -0.93
N LYS A 24 7.32 2.97 -2.16
CA LYS A 24 6.24 2.04 -2.51
C LYS A 24 6.58 0.58 -2.18
N GLU A 25 7.86 0.24 -2.23
CA GLU A 25 8.40 -1.09 -1.91
C GLU A 25 8.34 -1.40 -0.41
N ASP A 26 8.08 -0.40 0.42
CA ASP A 26 7.89 -0.53 1.85
C ASP A 26 6.42 -0.59 2.28
N ILE A 27 5.48 -0.41 1.35
CA ILE A 27 4.04 -0.33 1.62
C ILE A 27 3.35 -1.56 1.05
N VAL A 28 2.65 -2.33 1.87
CA VAL A 28 1.84 -3.48 1.44
C VAL A 28 0.36 -3.10 1.52
N LEU A 29 -0.35 -3.22 0.40
CA LEU A 29 -1.81 -3.10 0.38
C LEU A 29 -2.46 -4.39 0.88
N GLY A 30 -2.48 -4.55 2.20
CA GLY A 30 -2.91 -5.76 2.89
C GLY A 30 -4.39 -6.10 2.72
N PHE A 31 -5.24 -5.11 2.40
CA PHE A 31 -6.65 -5.32 2.06
C PHE A 31 -6.90 -5.99 0.71
N HIS A 32 -5.88 -6.06 -0.16
CA HIS A 32 -5.94 -6.85 -1.38
C HIS A 32 -5.48 -8.29 -1.12
N ASP A 33 -6.13 -9.24 -1.80
CA ASP A 33 -5.73 -10.64 -1.82
C ASP A 33 -4.26 -10.77 -2.26
N PRO A 34 -3.47 -11.73 -1.71
CA PRO A 34 -2.04 -11.85 -1.99
C PRO A 34 -1.69 -11.88 -3.49
N TYR A 35 -2.48 -12.59 -4.30
CA TYR A 35 -2.25 -12.69 -5.75
C TYR A 35 -2.49 -11.37 -6.51
N LYS A 36 -3.26 -10.42 -5.94
CA LYS A 36 -3.54 -9.12 -6.56
C LYS A 36 -2.43 -8.11 -6.30
N ARG A 37 -1.68 -8.25 -5.21
CA ARG A 37 -0.66 -7.27 -4.77
C ARG A 37 0.43 -7.05 -5.81
N GLN A 38 0.81 -8.09 -6.56
CA GLN A 38 1.80 -7.96 -7.63
C GLN A 38 1.39 -6.98 -8.75
N PHE A 39 0.09 -6.70 -8.89
CA PHE A 39 -0.45 -5.81 -9.93
C PHE A 39 -0.67 -4.39 -9.43
N THR A 40 -0.46 -4.11 -8.13
CA THR A 40 -0.71 -2.78 -7.57
C THR A 40 0.50 -1.86 -7.64
N GLY A 41 1.69 -2.39 -7.94
CA GLY A 41 2.95 -1.64 -7.94
C GLY A 41 3.45 -1.26 -6.53
N PHE A 42 2.87 -1.87 -5.49
CA PHE A 42 3.28 -1.79 -4.10
C PHE A 42 3.94 -3.10 -3.66
N ALA A 43 4.46 -3.15 -2.44
CA ALA A 43 5.05 -4.36 -1.89
C ALA A 43 4.05 -5.52 -1.79
N VAL A 44 4.54 -6.73 -2.04
CA VAL A 44 3.72 -7.95 -2.05
C VAL A 44 3.65 -8.64 -0.69
N GLY A 45 4.66 -8.44 0.16
CA GLY A 45 4.79 -9.02 1.50
C GLY A 45 6.16 -8.73 2.10
#